data_AF-A0A0T6DRK7-F1
#
_entry.id   AF-A0A0T6DRK7-F1
#
_cell.length_a   1.000
_cell.length_b   1.000
_cell.length_c   1.000
_cell.angle_alpha   90.00
_cell.angle_beta   90.00
_cell.angle_gamma   90.00
#
_symmetry.space_group_name_H-M   'P 1'
#
loop_
_entity.id
_entity.type
_entity.pdbx_description
1 polymer ?
#
loop_
_entity_poly.entity_id
_entity_poly.type
_entity_poly.pdbx_seq_one_letter_code
_entity_poly.pdbx_strand_id
1 'polypeptide(L)' 'MFAIAASTITSWGLYVLLPIFIAFLFFIMWDISKTSDAGRAGTFWIFLALGAGSVGFILKIVMEVAFKKWLI' A
#
# COMPACT_ATOMS: atom_id res chain seq x y z
N MET A 1 22.45 -0.87 -21.72
CA MET A 1 21.23 -0.19 -22.21
C MET A 1 19.96 -0.55 -21.44
N PHE A 2 19.86 -1.73 -20.78
CA PHE A 2 18.65 -2.16 -20.05
C PHE A 2 18.56 -1.74 -18.56
N ALA A 3 19.67 -1.33 -17.92
CA ALA A 3 19.68 -1.00 -16.49
C ALA A 3 18.93 0.30 -16.13
N ILE A 4 18.92 1.30 -17.02
CA ILE A 4 18.19 2.57 -16.82
C ILE A 4 16.68 2.37 -17.00
N ALA A 5 16.29 1.56 -17.98
CA ALA A 5 14.89 1.20 -18.20
C ALA A 5 14.33 0.44 -16.99
N ALA A 6 15.03 -0.60 -16.52
CA ALA A 6 14.61 -1.38 -15.36
C ALA A 6 14.45 -0.52 -14.10
N SER A 7 15.43 0.32 -13.77
CA SER A 7 15.36 1.19 -12.57
C SER A 7 14.23 2.23 -12.64
N THR A 8 13.97 2.79 -13.82
CA THR A 8 12.85 3.71 -14.04
C THR A 8 11.53 2.98 -13.87
N ILE A 9 11.37 1.82 -14.52
CA ILE A 9 10.15 1.01 -14.45
C ILE A 9 9.88 0.55 -13.01
N THR A 10 10.92 0.14 -12.27
CA THR A 10 10.78 -0.26 -10.86
C THR A 10 10.35 0.93 -10.00
N SER A 11 10.92 2.12 -10.19
CA SER A 11 10.55 3.30 -9.41
C SER A 11 9.10 3.70 -9.67
N TRP A 12 8.70 3.80 -10.94
CA TRP A 12 7.32 4.12 -11.31
C TRP A 12 6.32 3.05 -10.85
N GLY A 13 6.69 1.77 -10.94
CA GLY A 13 5.89 0.66 -10.44
C GLY A 13 5.67 0.75 -8.92
N LEU A 14 6.72 1.02 -8.15
CA LEU A 14 6.64 1.13 -6.69
C LEU A 14 5.86 2.36 -6.23
N TYR A 15 6.09 3.52 -6.85
CA TYR A 15 5.49 4.79 -6.40
C TYR A 15 4.09 5.04 -6.93
N VAL A 16 3.69 4.45 -8.07
CA VAL A 16 2.40 4.75 -8.72
C VAL A 16 1.54 3.51 -8.85
N LEU A 17 2.06 2.45 -9.50
CA LEU A 17 1.27 1.25 -9.78
C LEU A 17 0.86 0.51 -8.49
N LEU A 18 1.80 0.34 -7.56
CA LEU A 18 1.58 -0.38 -6.31
C LEU A 18 0.55 0.32 -5.39
N PRO A 19 0.63 1.62 -5.09
CA PRO A 19 -0.39 2.28 -4.26
C PRO A 19 -1.76 2.29 -4.91
N ILE A 20 -1.85 2.43 -6.24
CA ILE A 20 -3.12 2.27 -6.98
C ILE A 20 -3.69 0.87 -6.79
N PHE A 21 -2.85 -0.16 -6.90
CA PHE A 21 -3.27 -1.55 -6.70
C PHE A 21 -3.72 -1.82 -5.27
N ILE A 22 -3.00 -1.31 -4.27
CA ILE A 22 -3.39 -1.41 -2.85
C ILE A 22 -4.73 -0.70 -2.60
N ALA A 23 -4.93 0.49 -3.17
CA ALA A 23 -6.21 1.21 -3.06
C ALA A 23 -7.37 0.44 -3.71
N PHE A 24 -7.12 -0.25 -4.82
CA PHE A 24 -8.13 -1.11 -5.46
C PHE A 24 -8.50 -2.30 -4.58
N LEU A 25 -7.53 -2.96 -3.95
CA LEU A 25 -7.78 -4.03 -2.97
C LEU A 25 -8.54 -3.51 -1.74
N PHE A 26 -8.21 -2.29 -1.29
CA PHE A 26 -8.91 -1.60 -0.20
C PHE A 26 -10.39 -1.42 -0.53
N PHE A 27 -10.70 -1.00 -1.75
CA PHE A 27 -12.06 -0.77 -2.22
C PHE A 27 -12.88 -2.07 -2.28
N ILE A 28 -12.30 -3.16 -2.79
CA ILE A 28 -12.98 -4.46 -2.82
C ILE A 28 -13.23 -4.99 -1.40
N MET A 29 -12.24 -4.90 -0.51
CA MET A 29 -12.42 -5.35 0.87
C MET A 29 -13.49 -4.54 1.61
N TRP A 30 -13.58 -3.24 1.34
CA TRP A 30 -14.64 -2.39 1.85
C TRP A 30 -16.03 -2.87 1.40
N ASP A 31 -16.17 -3.19 0.12
CA ASP A 31 -17.42 -3.68 -0.45
C ASP A 31 -17.82 -5.05 0.13
N ILE A 32 -16.88 -5.99 0.22
CA ILE A 32 -17.09 -7.30 0.85
C ILE A 32 -17.46 -7.15 2.32
N SER A 33 -16.81 -6.24 3.06
CA SER A 33 -17.12 -6.00 4.48
C SER A 33 -18.56 -5.55 4.71
N LYS A 34 -19.09 -4.73 3.79
CA LYS A 34 -20.48 -4.24 3.82
C LYS A 34 -21.47 -5.30 3.39
N THR A 35 -21.17 -6.03 2.32
CA THR A 35 -22.07 -7.06 1.77
C THR A 35 -22.12 -8.31 2.65
N SER A 36 -21.03 -8.66 3.32
CA SER A 36 -20.92 -9.92 4.07
C SER A 36 -21.57 -9.89 5.46
N ASP A 37 -22.24 -8.79 5.84
CA ASP A 37 -22.81 -8.61 7.19
C ASP A 37 -21.78 -8.97 8.29
N ALA A 38 -20.51 -8.70 8.00
CA ALA A 38 -19.40 -8.97 8.89
C ALA A 38 -19.62 -8.04 10.08
N GLY A 39 -20.28 -8.56 11.13
CA GLY A 39 -20.77 -7.76 12.25
C GLY A 39 -19.68 -6.90 12.88
N ARG A 40 -20.02 -6.12 13.91
CA ARG A 40 -19.15 -5.07 14.50
C ARG A 40 -17.67 -5.46 14.72
N ALA A 41 -17.38 -6.73 15.01
CA ALA A 41 -16.02 -7.26 15.10
C ALA A 41 -15.34 -7.48 13.74
N GLY A 42 -16.04 -7.98 12.72
CA GLY A 42 -15.53 -8.21 11.37
C GLY A 42 -15.16 -6.93 10.63
N THR A 43 -16.00 -5.89 10.70
CA THR A 43 -15.64 -4.56 10.15
C THR A 43 -14.39 -3.99 10.82
N PHE A 44 -14.20 -4.23 12.13
CA PHE A 44 -13.03 -3.76 12.87
C PHE A 44 -11.74 -4.45 12.42
N TRP A 45 -11.74 -5.77 12.25
CA TRP A 45 -10.59 -6.51 11.73
C TRP A 45 -10.26 -6.15 10.28
N ILE A 46 -11.27 -5.91 9.45
CA ILE A 46 -11.09 -5.44 8.07
C ILE A 46 -10.42 -4.08 8.09
N PHE A 47 -10.92 -3.12 8.88
CA PHE A 47 -10.30 -1.79 9.02
C PHE A 47 -8.86 -1.86 9.56
N LEU A 48 -8.61 -2.75 10.51
CA LEU A 48 -7.30 -2.91 11.15
C LEU A 48 -6.28 -3.57 10.20
N ALA A 49 -6.69 -4.61 9.46
CA ALA A 49 -5.86 -5.26 8.46
C ALA A 49 -5.55 -4.32 7.28
N LEU A 50 -6.54 -3.60 6.78
CA LEU A 50 -6.38 -2.60 5.72
C LEU A 50 -5.52 -1.41 6.18
N GLY A 51 -5.80 -0.90 7.39
CA GLY A 51 -5.04 0.18 8.00
C GLY A 51 -3.59 -0.21 8.21
N ALA A 52 -3.30 -1.38 8.79
CA ALA A 52 -1.95 -1.88 8.99
C ALA A 52 -1.19 -2.06 7.66
N GLY A 53 -1.83 -2.60 6.63
CA GLY A 53 -1.21 -2.76 5.30
C GLY A 53 -0.86 -1.41 4.64
N SER A 54 -1.79 -0.46 4.69
CA SER A 54 -1.61 0.89 4.11
C SER A 54 -0.55 1.68 4.87
N VAL A 55 -0.60 1.64 6.21
CA VAL A 55 0.34 2.34 7.10
C VAL A 55 1.74 1.74 6.96
N GLY A 56 1.88 0.42 6.89
CA GLY A 56 3.18 -0.23 6.67
C GLY A 56 3.82 0.18 5.35
N PHE A 57 3.03 0.34 4.28
CA PHE A 57 3.53 0.82 3.00
C PHE A 57 3.98 2.28 3.05
N ILE A 58 3.19 3.16 3.68
CA ILE A 58 3.56 4.57 3.88
C ILE A 58 4.83 4.66 4.75
N LEU A 59 4.91 3.88 5.83
CA LEU A 59 6.08 3.87 6.71
C LEU A 59 7.34 3.43 5.97
N LYS A 60 7.24 2.46 5.06
CA LYS A 60 8.34 2.03 4.18
C LYS A 60 8.80 3.17 3.27
N ILE A 61 7.88 3.92 2.65
CA ILE A 61 8.24 5.08 1.81
C ILE A 61 8.89 6.18 2.67
N VAL A 62 8.32 6.47 3.84
CA VAL A 62 8.86 7.48 4.76
C VAL A 62 10.25 7.08 5.24
N MET A 63 10.46 5.82 5.61
CA MET A 63 11.77 5.29 5.94
C MET A 63 12.74 5.41 4.77
N GLU A 64 12.35 5.02 3.56
CA GLU A 64 13.20 5.12 2.37
C GLU A 64 13.63 6.57 2.13
N VAL A 65 12.71 7.53 2.21
CA VAL A 65 13.01 8.96 2.06
C VAL A 65 13.87 9.48 3.21
N ALA A 66 13.56 9.13 4.46
CA ALA A 66 14.29 9.58 5.63
C ALA A 66 15.72 9.03 5.66
N PHE A 67 15.89 7.74 5.36
CA PHE A 67 17.20 7.09 5.30
C PHE A 67 18.04 7.62 4.15
N LYS A 68 17.42 7.83 2.98
CA LYS A 68 18.09 8.44 1.82
C LYS A 68 18.48 9.90 2.08
N LYS A 69 17.77 10.61 2.97
CA LYS A 69 18.08 11.98 3.38
C LYS A 69 19.13 12.06 4.50
N TRP A 70 19.29 11.00 5.30
CA TRP A 70 20.23 10.97 6.44
C TRP A 70 21.58 10.30 6.11
N LEU A 71 21.62 9.43 5.10
CA LEU A 71 22.82 8.67 4.71
C LEU A 71 23.55 9.21 3.46
N ILE A 72 23.06 10.29 2.85
CA ILE A 72 23.72 11.06 1.77
C ILE A 72 24.23 12.38 2.35
#